data_AF-K9G416-F1
#
_entry.id   AF-K9G416-F1
#
_cell.length_a   1.000
_cell.length_b   1.000
_cell.length_c   1.000
_cell.angle_alpha   90.00
_cell.angle_beta   90.00
_cell.angle_gamma   90.00
#
_symmetry.space_group_name_H-M   'P 1'
#
loop_
_entity.id
_entity.type
_entity.pdbx_description
1 polymer ?
#
loop_
_entity_poly.entity_id
_entity_poly.type
_entity_poly.pdbx_seq_one_letter_code
_entity_poly.pdbx_strand_id
1 'polypeptide(L)'
;MVITKSLPYRESEETASIIAVTQGFLAALSAKSRADFEKHCVRVGGITLSPPTSLRFCTIGSFVEHVAGLKDDINERIWDPEVKVHEAGSLNLAAVWAPFRAKINGVVDQVGVE
;
A
#
# COMPACT_ATOMS: atom_id res chain seq x y z
N MET A 1 -20.47 -28.94 -3.06
CA MET A 1 -20.85 -27.75 -3.82
C MET A 1 -21.85 -26.96 -2.99
N VAL A 2 -21.36 -26.01 -2.19
CA VAL A 2 -22.19 -25.05 -1.47
C VAL A 2 -21.86 -23.71 -2.10
N ILE A 3 -22.76 -23.20 -2.94
CA ILE A 3 -22.65 -21.86 -3.52
C ILE A 3 -23.42 -20.94 -2.57
N THR A 4 -22.73 -20.38 -1.58
CA THR A 4 -23.22 -19.18 -0.91
C THR A 4 -22.85 -18.00 -1.79
N LYS A 5 -23.83 -17.49 -2.55
CA LYS A 5 -23.70 -16.26 -3.32
C LYS A 5 -23.64 -15.08 -2.32
N SER A 6 -22.45 -14.68 -1.91
CA SER A 6 -22.23 -13.30 -1.46
C SER A 6 -22.55 -12.37 -2.63
N LEU A 7 -23.29 -11.30 -2.37
CA LEU A 7 -23.73 -10.35 -3.40
C LEU A 7 -22.50 -9.66 -4.02
N PRO A 8 -22.27 -9.73 -5.35
CA PRO A 8 -21.08 -9.17 -6.00
C PRO A 8 -20.91 -7.65 -5.78
N TYR A 9 -21.99 -6.97 -5.41
CA TYR A 9 -22.00 -5.54 -5.11
C TYR A 9 -21.21 -5.19 -3.84
N ARG A 10 -21.32 -5.98 -2.76
CA ARG A 10 -20.63 -5.69 -1.48
C ARG A 10 -19.13 -5.93 -1.58
N GLU A 11 -18.72 -7.02 -2.24
CA GLU A 11 -17.32 -7.30 -2.53
C GLU A 11 -16.69 -6.18 -3.38
N SER A 12 -17.46 -5.56 -4.29
CA SER A 12 -16.97 -4.44 -5.10
C SER A 12 -16.75 -3.15 -4.29
N GLU A 13 -17.62 -2.83 -3.33
CA GLU A 13 -17.52 -1.63 -2.51
C GLU A 13 -16.39 -1.74 -1.47
N GLU A 14 -16.24 -2.91 -0.86
CA GLU A 14 -15.13 -3.21 0.05
C GLU A 14 -13.78 -3.19 -0.70
N THR A 15 -13.71 -3.84 -1.87
CA THR A 15 -12.53 -3.82 -2.74
C THR A 15 -12.17 -2.38 -3.12
N ALA A 16 -13.15 -1.58 -3.55
CA ALA A 16 -12.92 -0.17 -3.88
C ALA A 16 -12.42 0.64 -2.69
N SER A 17 -12.94 0.38 -1.49
CA SER A 17 -12.52 1.05 -0.25
C SER A 17 -11.09 0.68 0.14
N ILE A 18 -10.71 -0.59 0.02
CA ILE A 18 -9.34 -1.06 0.26
C ILE A 18 -8.37 -0.40 -0.73
N ILE A 19 -8.71 -0.39 -2.03
CA ILE A 19 -7.90 0.27 -3.06
C ILE A 19 -7.77 1.77 -2.77
N ALA A 20 -8.84 2.43 -2.32
CA ALA A 20 -8.81 3.84 -1.96
C ALA A 20 -7.81 4.14 -0.83
N VAL A 21 -7.71 3.27 0.18
CA VAL A 21 -6.71 3.40 1.24
C VAL A 21 -5.29 3.25 0.68
N THR A 22 -5.05 2.26 -0.19
CA THR A 22 -3.74 2.09 -0.86
C THR A 22 -3.37 3.31 -1.69
N GLN A 23 -4.30 3.87 -2.46
CA GLN A 23 -4.06 5.09 -3.24
C GLN A 23 -3.81 6.32 -2.33
N GLY A 24 -4.51 6.41 -1.21
CA GLY A 24 -4.27 7.43 -0.19
C GLY A 24 -2.87 7.35 0.39
N PHE A 25 -2.36 6.15 0.66
CA PHE A 25 -0.98 5.93 1.09
C PHE A 25 0.04 6.42 0.04
N LEU A 26 -0.15 6.06 -1.25
CA LEU A 26 0.74 6.51 -2.32
C LEU A 26 0.70 8.04 -2.51
N ALA A 27 -0.47 8.65 -2.36
CA ALA A 27 -0.62 10.10 -2.38
C ALA A 27 0.12 10.76 -1.21
N ALA A 28 0.00 10.21 0.01
CA ALA A 28 0.71 10.68 1.19
C ALA A 28 2.24 10.56 1.02
N LEU A 29 2.72 9.49 0.38
CA LEU A 29 4.12 9.29 0.05
C LEU A 29 4.65 10.37 -0.89
N SER A 30 3.94 10.65 -2.00
CA SER A 30 4.34 11.68 -2.95
C SER A 30 4.28 13.08 -2.33
N ALA A 31 3.27 13.36 -1.51
CA ALA A 31 3.13 14.62 -0.78
C ALA A 31 4.08 14.76 0.42
N LYS A 32 4.74 13.66 0.82
CA LYS A 32 5.58 13.57 2.04
C LYS A 32 4.84 14.06 3.29
N SER A 33 3.54 13.80 3.36
CA SER A 33 2.64 14.38 4.35
C SER A 33 2.44 13.44 5.53
N ARG A 34 3.04 13.78 6.68
CA ARG A 34 2.85 13.02 7.94
C ARG A 34 1.38 12.89 8.32
N ALA A 35 0.62 13.99 8.20
CA ALA A 35 -0.79 14.02 8.55
C ALA A 35 -1.64 13.10 7.66
N ASP A 36 -1.27 12.94 6.38
CA ASP A 36 -1.99 12.05 5.48
C ASP A 36 -1.60 10.58 5.71
N PHE A 37 -0.35 10.29 6.06
CA PHE A 37 0.04 8.93 6.47
C PHE A 37 -0.76 8.43 7.67
N GLU A 38 -1.02 9.28 8.67
CA GLU A 38 -1.78 8.92 9.87
C GLU A 38 -3.26 8.55 9.56
N LYS A 39 -3.81 9.02 8.43
CA LYS A 39 -5.17 8.64 7.98
C LYS A 39 -5.23 7.25 7.37
N HIS A 40 -4.12 6.78 6.79
CA HIS A 40 -4.08 5.57 5.97
C HIS A 40 -3.31 4.42 6.62
N CYS A 41 -2.49 4.69 7.66
CA CYS A 41 -1.63 3.70 8.28
C CYS A 41 -2.00 3.41 9.73
N VAL A 42 -1.93 2.14 10.11
CA VAL A 42 -2.03 1.73 11.52
C VAL A 42 -0.73 2.06 12.24
N ARG A 43 -0.80 2.74 13.39
CA ARG A 43 0.37 3.22 14.16
C ARG A 43 1.35 2.12 14.57
N VAL A 44 0.86 0.91 14.83
CA VAL A 44 1.67 -0.27 15.18
C VAL A 44 2.10 -1.10 13.95
N GLY A 45 1.81 -0.60 12.74
CA GLY A 45 2.24 -1.21 11.49
C GLY A 45 3.73 -1.03 11.22
N GLY A 46 4.21 -1.73 10.20
CA GLY A 46 5.58 -1.64 9.71
C GLY A 46 5.65 -1.70 8.20
N ILE A 47 6.78 -1.28 7.67
CA ILE A 47 7.09 -1.30 6.24
C ILE A 47 8.28 -2.24 6.04
N THR A 48 8.18 -3.10 5.04
CA THR A 48 9.28 -3.96 4.61
C THR A 48 9.61 -3.64 3.17
N LEU A 49 10.89 -3.38 2.90
CA LEU A 49 11.44 -3.32 1.55
C LEU A 49 12.22 -4.61 1.31
N SER A 50 11.92 -5.28 0.20
CA SER A 50 12.57 -6.53 -0.21
C SER A 50 13.47 -6.31 -1.44
N PRO A 51 14.65 -5.71 -1.28
CA PRO A 51 15.63 -5.62 -2.35
C PRO A 51 16.30 -6.99 -2.58
N PRO A 52 17.05 -7.17 -3.68
CA PRO A 52 17.77 -8.42 -3.98
C PRO A 52 18.79 -8.87 -2.93
N THR A 53 19.19 -7.98 -2.00
CA THR A 53 20.22 -8.25 -1.01
C THR A 53 19.64 -8.75 0.31
N SER A 54 18.97 -7.87 1.07
CA SER A 54 18.42 -8.18 2.38
C SER A 54 17.14 -7.40 2.67
N LEU A 55 16.19 -8.06 3.33
CA LEU A 55 14.96 -7.43 3.80
C LEU A 55 15.31 -6.29 4.77
N ARG A 56 14.75 -5.11 4.50
CA ARG A 56 14.82 -3.96 5.40
C ARG A 56 13.44 -3.72 5.99
N PHE A 57 13.35 -3.71 7.30
CA PHE A 57 12.11 -3.47 8.03
C PHE A 57 12.24 -2.23 8.91
N CYS A 58 11.17 -1.42 8.98
CA CYS A 58 11.06 -0.35 9.97
C CYS A 58 9.61 -0.16 10.44
N THR A 59 9.46 0.52 11.58
CA THR A 59 8.12 0.94 12.04
C THR A 59 7.53 1.98 11.11
N ILE A 60 6.21 2.08 11.04
CA ILE A 60 5.56 3.12 10.23
C ILE A 60 5.99 4.54 10.65
N GLY A 61 6.19 4.78 11.95
CA GLY A 61 6.65 6.08 12.45
C GLY A 61 8.02 6.46 11.91
N SER A 62 8.98 5.53 11.98
CA SER A 62 10.32 5.74 11.43
C SER A 62 10.32 5.90 9.92
N PHE A 63 9.45 5.17 9.22
CA PHE A 63 9.27 5.32 7.77
C PHE A 63 8.77 6.72 7.41
N VAL A 64 7.70 7.19 8.07
CA VAL A 64 7.10 8.50 7.81
C VAL A 64 8.08 9.63 8.11
N GLU A 65 8.81 9.54 9.22
CA GLU A 65 9.85 10.52 9.58
C GLU A 65 10.98 10.56 8.54
N HIS A 66 11.40 9.40 8.05
CA HIS A 66 12.41 9.32 6.99
C HIS A 66 11.90 9.97 5.69
N VAL A 67 10.72 9.57 5.21
CA VAL A 67 10.12 10.09 3.97
C VAL A 67 9.91 11.60 4.03
N ALA A 68 9.40 12.12 5.15
CA ALA A 68 9.16 13.55 5.33
C ALA A 68 10.44 14.39 5.25
N GLY A 69 11.60 13.81 5.59
CA GLY A 69 12.90 14.46 5.50
C GLY A 69 13.56 14.39 4.12
N LEU A 70 13.03 13.59 3.18
CA LEU A 70 13.63 13.43 1.86
C LEU A 70 13.45 14.70 1.02
N LYS A 71 14.54 15.15 0.39
CA LYS A 71 14.49 16.27 -0.57
C LYS A 71 13.99 15.81 -1.93
N ASP A 72 14.30 14.57 -2.30
CA ASP A 72 14.02 14.01 -3.62
C ASP A 72 12.52 13.85 -3.85
N ASP A 73 12.05 14.19 -5.05
CA ASP A 73 10.67 13.96 -5.46
C ASP A 73 10.39 12.45 -5.56
N ILE A 74 9.28 12.00 -4.99
CA ILE A 74 8.87 10.60 -4.99
C ILE A 74 7.58 10.48 -5.80
N ASN A 75 7.63 9.66 -6.84
CA ASN A 75 6.47 9.30 -7.64
C ASN A 75 6.35 7.79 -7.77
N GLU A 76 5.64 7.18 -6.83
CA GLU A 76 5.26 5.78 -6.88
C GLU A 76 3.86 5.63 -7.49
N ARG A 77 3.70 4.64 -8.36
CA ARG A 77 2.42 4.30 -8.99
C ARG A 77 2.24 2.80 -9.06
N ILE A 78 1.00 2.38 -8.90
CA ILE A 78 0.56 1.00 -9.07
C ILE A 78 -0.47 0.90 -10.19
N TRP A 79 -0.64 -0.30 -10.76
CA TRP A 79 -1.63 -0.60 -11.79
C TRP A 79 -2.32 -1.91 -11.47
N ASP A 80 -3.56 -2.07 -11.95
CA ASP A 80 -4.33 -3.32 -11.87
C ASP A 80 -4.27 -4.01 -10.50
N PRO A 81 -4.66 -3.31 -9.40
CA PRO A 81 -4.57 -3.88 -8.06
C PRO A 81 -5.52 -5.06 -7.89
N GLU A 82 -4.97 -6.20 -7.46
CA GLU A 82 -5.69 -7.39 -7.03
C GLU A 82 -5.86 -7.36 -5.51
N VAL A 83 -7.11 -7.43 -5.04
CA VAL A 83 -7.43 -7.46 -3.61
C VAL A 83 -7.81 -8.88 -3.19
N LYS A 84 -7.17 -9.37 -2.13
CA LYS A 84 -7.50 -10.64 -1.47
C LYS A 84 -7.98 -10.34 -0.06
N VAL A 85 -9.28 -10.49 0.17
CA VAL A 85 -9.89 -10.38 1.50
C VAL A 85 -9.77 -11.73 2.20
N HIS A 86 -9.25 -11.73 3.42
CA HIS A 86 -9.07 -12.91 4.25
C HIS A 86 -10.06 -12.88 5.41
N GLU A 87 -11.22 -13.52 5.24
CA GLU A 87 -12.17 -13.72 6.34
C GLU A 87 -11.77 -14.93 7.18
N ALA A 88 -10.83 -14.74 8.10
CA ALA A 88 -10.44 -15.75 9.07
C ALA A 88 -10.99 -15.39 10.46
N GLY A 89 -12.25 -15.75 10.73
CA GLY A 89 -12.88 -15.49 12.03
C GLY A 89 -13.07 -14.00 12.30
N SER A 90 -12.54 -13.47 13.40
CA SER A 90 -12.63 -12.04 13.78
C SER A 90 -11.52 -11.16 13.21
N LEU A 91 -10.66 -11.70 12.33
CA LEU A 91 -9.57 -10.95 11.70
C LEU A 91 -10.05 -10.38 10.36
N ASN A 92 -10.28 -9.06 10.33
CA ASN A 92 -10.62 -8.30 9.13
C ASN A 92 -9.34 -7.87 8.41
N LEU A 93 -8.75 -8.78 7.63
CA LEU A 93 -7.51 -8.53 6.90
C LEU A 93 -7.74 -8.59 5.39
N ALA A 94 -7.05 -7.71 4.66
CA ALA A 94 -6.97 -7.77 3.21
C ALA A 94 -5.53 -7.53 2.76
N ALA A 95 -5.15 -8.18 1.67
CA ALA A 95 -3.89 -7.96 0.97
C ALA A 95 -4.17 -7.34 -0.40
N VAL A 96 -3.34 -6.36 -0.80
CA VAL A 96 -3.37 -5.77 -2.13
C VAL A 96 -2.07 -6.11 -2.84
N TRP A 97 -2.19 -6.71 -4.01
CA TRP A 97 -1.08 -6.99 -4.91
C TRP A 97 -1.24 -6.14 -6.15
N ALA A 98 -0.20 -5.43 -6.55
CA ALA A 98 -0.25 -4.60 -7.74
C ALA A 98 1.15 -4.49 -8.33
N PRO A 99 1.32 -4.63 -9.66
CA PRO A 99 2.55 -4.20 -10.28
C PRO A 99 2.76 -2.70 -10.07
N PHE A 100 4.02 -2.29 -9.93
CA PHE A 100 4.37 -0.91 -9.53
C PHE A 100 5.59 -0.34 -10.24
N ARG A 101 5.69 0.99 -10.23
CA ARG A 101 6.87 1.75 -10.63
C ARG A 101 7.15 2.86 -9.62
N ALA A 102 8.35 2.85 -9.07
CA ALA A 102 8.89 3.94 -8.27
C ALA A 102 9.80 4.84 -9.13
N LYS A 103 9.57 6.15 -9.07
CA LYS A 103 10.47 7.16 -9.60
C LYS A 103 10.97 8.08 -8.49
N ILE A 104 12.26 8.38 -8.52
CA ILE A 104 12.92 9.35 -7.66
C ILE A 104 13.49 10.45 -8.53
N ASN A 105 13.11 11.71 -8.29
CA ASN A 105 13.48 12.86 -9.13
C ASN A 105 13.21 12.64 -10.64
N GLY A 106 12.09 11.97 -10.95
CA GLY A 106 11.70 11.64 -12.34
C GLY A 106 12.44 10.45 -12.97
N VAL A 107 13.52 9.95 -12.35
CA VAL A 107 14.28 8.77 -12.78
C VAL A 107 13.62 7.51 -12.25
N VAL A 108 13.47 6.48 -13.08
CA VAL A 108 12.94 5.18 -12.65
C VAL A 108 13.97 4.50 -11.75
N ASP A 109 13.57 4.21 -10.51
CA ASP A 109 14.42 3.60 -9.50
C ASP A 109 14.13 2.10 -9.36
N GLN A 110 12.85 1.75 -9.28
CA GLN A 110 12.40 0.35 -9.17
C GLN A 110 11.13 0.11 -9.96
N VAL A 111 11.01 -1.09 -10.52
CA VAL A 111 9.81 -1.59 -11.18
C VAL A 111 9.54 -3.00 -10.66
N GLY A 112 8.32 -3.23 -10.17
CA GLY A 112 7.79 -4.56 -9.92
C GLY A 112 6.75 -4.87 -10.97
N VAL A 113 7.19 -5.23 -12.17
CA VAL A 113 6.35 -5.80 -13.23
C VAL A 113 6.78 -7.26 -13.39
N GLU A 114 5.81 -8.15 -13.59
CA GLU A 114 6.13 -9.43 -14.23
C GLU A 114 6.40 -9.22 -15.72
#